data_AF-A0A925MRI8-F1
#
_entry.id   AF-A0A925MRI8-F1
#
_cell.length_a   1.000
_cell.length_b   1.000
_cell.length_c   1.000
_cell.angle_alpha   90.00
_cell.angle_beta   90.00
_cell.angle_gamma   90.00
#
_symmetry.space_group_name_H-M   'P 1'
#
loop_
_entity.id
_entity.type
_entity.pdbx_description
1 polymer ?
#
loop_
_entity_poly.entity_id
_entity_poly.type
_entity_poly.pdbx_seq_one_letter_code
_entity_poly.pdbx_strand_id
1 'polypeptide(L)'
;MRVVLRHRARKSTLHALRFAERLRKRNSEFAPSYRETLESIGDELAIMARDQCSSEGERRALLAGLMSAMQRMYRSDPQLAQRVTRRLAPRVLAARPVQSDGVSCLKAAI
;
A
#
# COMPACT_ATOMS: atom_id res chain seq x y z
N MET A 1 7.39 -10.43 -15.09
CA MET A 1 6.98 -9.22 -14.34
C MET A 1 5.98 -9.47 -13.20
N ARG A 2 4.80 -10.05 -13.47
CA ARG A 2 3.67 -10.13 -12.51
C ARG A 2 3.98 -10.79 -11.16
N VAL A 3 4.75 -11.88 -11.15
CA VAL A 3 5.15 -12.56 -9.90
C VAL A 3 6.01 -11.66 -9.01
N VAL A 4 6.93 -10.89 -9.61
CA VAL A 4 7.81 -9.96 -8.92
C VAL A 4 7.00 -8.80 -8.32
N LEU A 5 6.09 -8.19 -9.11
CA LEU A 5 5.20 -7.13 -8.65
C LEU A 5 4.32 -7.58 -7.48
N ARG A 6 3.70 -8.76 -7.61
CA ARG A 6 2.89 -9.35 -6.54
C ARG A 6 3.69 -9.54 -5.25
N HIS A 7 4.91 -10.08 -5.35
CA HIS A 7 5.77 -10.31 -4.19
C HIS A 7 6.24 -9.00 -3.55
N ARG A 8 6.61 -8.01 -4.37
CA ARG A 8 7.03 -6.68 -3.90
C ARG A 8 5.90 -5.98 -3.14
N ALA A 9 4.70 -5.92 -3.74
CA ALA A 9 3.50 -5.37 -3.10
C ALA A 9 3.20 -6.07 -1.76
N ARG A 10 3.30 -7.41 -1.74
CA ARG A 10 3.08 -8.19 -0.52
C ARG A 10 4.10 -7.85 0.57
N LYS A 11 5.39 -7.80 0.24
CA LYS A 11 6.46 -7.49 1.21
C LYS A 11 6.33 -6.07 1.75
N SER A 12 6.16 -5.08 0.89
CA SER A 12 5.99 -3.67 1.27
C SER A 12 4.79 -3.52 2.23
N THR A 13 3.62 -4.04 1.85
CA THR A 13 2.41 -4.00 2.70
C THR A 13 2.64 -4.63 4.07
N LEU A 14 3.26 -5.83 4.12
CA LEU A 14 3.54 -6.50 5.40
C LEU A 14 4.51 -5.70 6.27
N HIS A 15 5.53 -5.09 5.68
CA HIS A 15 6.49 -4.28 6.42
C HIS A 15 5.82 -3.05 7.02
N ALA A 16 5.03 -2.31 6.23
CA ALA A 16 4.30 -1.13 6.69
C ALA A 16 3.34 -1.46 7.84
N LEU A 17 2.51 -2.49 7.68
CA LEU A 17 1.55 -2.91 8.71
C LEU A 17 2.25 -3.32 10.01
N ARG A 18 3.31 -4.14 9.92
CA ARG A 18 4.06 -4.61 11.10
C ARG A 18 4.80 -3.48 11.79
N PHE A 19 5.35 -2.55 11.02
CA PHE A 19 6.02 -1.38 11.58
C PHE A 19 5.05 -0.51 12.35
N ALA A 20 3.90 -0.16 11.75
CA ALA A 20 2.84 0.59 12.41
C ALA A 20 2.29 -0.14 13.65
N GLU A 21 2.11 -1.46 13.60
CA GLU A 21 1.70 -2.26 14.77
C GLU A 21 2.75 -2.22 15.89
N ARG A 22 4.05 -2.32 15.57
CA ARG A 22 5.12 -2.20 16.56
C ARG A 22 5.14 -0.83 17.23
N LEU A 23 4.95 0.25 16.46
CA LEU A 23 4.88 1.60 17.03
C LEU A 23 3.68 1.76 17.97
N ARG A 24 2.51 1.28 17.55
CA ARG A 24 1.30 1.29 18.38
C ARG A 24 1.48 0.49 19.67
N LYS A 25 2.06 -0.71 19.61
CA LYS A 25 2.35 -1.54 20.78
C LYS A 25 3.34 -0.89 21.76
N ARG A 26 4.21 -0.01 21.27
CA ARG A 26 5.15 0.76 22.10
C ARG A 26 4.54 2.08 22.61
N ASN A 27 3.26 2.35 22.33
CA ASN A 27 2.60 3.62 22.62
C ASN A 27 3.42 4.83 22.12
N SER A 28 4.08 4.69 20.97
CA SER A 28 4.86 5.77 20.38
C SER A 28 3.92 6.90 19.97
N GLU A 29 4.29 8.15 20.27
CA GLU A 29 3.57 9.35 19.81
C GLU A 29 3.54 9.47 18.28
N PHE A 30 4.50 8.86 17.59
CA PHE A 30 4.60 8.82 16.13
C PHE A 30 3.88 7.62 15.52
N ALA A 31 3.14 6.83 16.30
CA ALA A 31 2.45 5.67 15.80
C ALA A 31 1.28 6.11 14.90
N PRO A 32 1.32 5.82 13.58
CA PRO A 32 0.21 6.17 12.72
C PRO A 32 -1.03 5.38 13.12
N SER A 33 -2.19 6.01 12.95
CA SER A 33 -3.47 5.33 13.03
C SER A 33 -3.54 4.22 11.98
N TYR A 34 -4.45 3.27 12.20
CA TYR A 34 -4.67 2.21 11.22
C TYR A 34 -5.12 2.78 9.86
N ARG A 35 -5.91 3.86 9.88
CA ARG A 35 -6.38 4.53 8.67
C ARG A 35 -5.20 5.13 7.88
N GLU A 36 -4.33 5.90 8.53
CA GLU A 36 -3.17 6.52 7.89
C GLU A 36 -2.22 5.45 7.32
N THR A 37 -2.04 4.34 8.04
CA THR A 37 -1.24 3.21 7.56
C THR A 37 -1.79 2.65 6.24
N LEU A 38 -3.12 2.47 6.14
CA LEU A 38 -3.75 1.98 4.91
C LEU A 38 -3.73 3.00 3.77
N GLU A 39 -3.86 4.28 4.09
CA GLU A 39 -3.76 5.36 3.12
C GLU A 39 -2.36 5.39 2.51
N SER A 40 -1.31 5.37 3.34
CA SER A 40 0.09 5.28 2.91
C SER A 40 0.38 4.04 2.06
N ILE A 41 -0.08 2.85 2.48
CA ILE A 41 0.10 1.61 1.71
C ILE A 41 -0.48 1.73 0.31
N GLY A 42 -1.71 2.21 0.17
CA GLY A 42 -2.30 2.29 -1.17
C GLY A 42 -1.75 3.43 -2.01
N ASP A 43 -1.15 4.49 -1.43
CA ASP A 43 -0.39 5.48 -2.19
C ASP A 43 0.91 4.87 -2.72
N GLU A 44 1.65 4.14 -1.89
CA GLU A 44 2.85 3.42 -2.32
C GLU A 44 2.54 2.41 -3.45
N LEU A 45 1.43 1.68 -3.33
CA LEU A 45 0.98 0.75 -4.37
C LEU A 45 0.49 1.47 -5.63
N ALA A 46 -0.13 2.65 -5.51
CA ALA A 46 -0.53 3.45 -6.66
C ALA A 46 0.69 4.03 -7.40
N ILE A 47 1.71 4.47 -6.67
CA ILE A 47 3.01 4.90 -7.24
C ILE A 47 3.68 3.72 -7.95
N MET A 48 3.75 2.54 -7.32
CA MET A 48 4.24 1.33 -8.00
C MET A 48 3.44 0.99 -9.26
N ALA A 49 2.11 1.16 -9.22
CA ALA A 49 1.25 0.93 -10.38
C ALA A 49 1.51 1.94 -11.50
N ARG A 50 1.81 3.19 -11.18
CA ARG A 50 2.14 4.24 -12.15
C ARG A 50 3.50 4.02 -12.79
N ASP A 51 4.51 3.72 -11.96
CA ASP A 51 5.90 3.74 -12.39
C ASP A 51 6.36 2.39 -12.98
N GLN A 52 5.72 1.28 -12.61
CA GLN A 52 6.21 -0.09 -12.92
C GLN A 52 5.17 -1.01 -13.59
N CYS A 53 3.93 -0.56 -13.81
CA CYS A 53 2.90 -1.37 -14.47
C CYS A 53 2.50 -0.78 -15.82
N SER A 54 2.80 -1.53 -16.88
CA SER A 54 2.43 -1.25 -18.27
C SER A 54 1.02 -1.71 -18.63
N SER A 55 0.43 -2.62 -17.83
CA SER A 55 -0.88 -3.21 -18.11
C SER A 55 -1.76 -3.35 -16.87
N GLU A 56 -3.07 -3.44 -17.07
CA GLU A 56 -4.01 -3.71 -15.98
C GLU A 56 -3.72 -5.05 -15.28
N GLY A 57 -3.26 -6.07 -16.02
CA GLY A 57 -2.88 -7.36 -15.45
C GLY A 57 -1.74 -7.26 -14.43
N GLU A 58 -0.84 -6.29 -14.59
CA GLU A 58 0.23 -5.99 -13.64
C GLU A 58 -0.30 -5.25 -12.40
N ARG A 59 -1.23 -4.30 -12.58
CA ARG A 59 -1.90 -3.62 -11.47
C ARG A 59 -2.74 -4.59 -10.63
N ARG A 60 -3.41 -5.55 -11.27
CA ARG A 60 -4.10 -6.65 -10.58
C ARG A 60 -3.13 -7.56 -9.82
N ALA A 61 -1.90 -7.72 -10.29
CA ALA A 61 -0.86 -8.46 -9.56
C ALA A 61 -0.44 -7.73 -8.27
N LEU A 62 -0.34 -6.40 -8.29
CA LEU A 62 -0.13 -5.59 -7.08
C LEU A 62 -1.27 -5.79 -6.07
N LEU A 63 -2.53 -5.75 -6.53
CA LEU A 63 -3.69 -6.01 -5.67
C LEU A 63 -3.70 -7.43 -5.09
N ALA A 64 -3.30 -8.43 -5.86
CA ALA A 64 -3.15 -9.79 -5.34
C ALA A 64 -2.06 -9.85 -4.24
N GLY A 65 -1.00 -9.05 -4.37
CA GLY A 65 0.05 -8.90 -3.36
C GLY A 65 -0.46 -8.27 -2.07
N LEU A 66 -1.19 -7.15 -2.19
CA LEU A 66 -1.90 -6.49 -1.09
C LEU A 66 -2.84 -7.45 -0.37
N MET A 67 -3.73 -8.14 -1.11
CA MET A 67 -4.70 -9.07 -0.52
C MET A 67 -4.00 -10.21 0.23
N SER A 68 -2.93 -10.76 -0.35
CA SER A 68 -2.13 -11.82 0.30
C SER A 68 -1.46 -11.33 1.59
N ALA A 69 -1.02 -10.07 1.63
CA ALA A 69 -0.45 -9.46 2.83
C ALA A 69 -1.52 -9.23 3.91
N MET A 70 -2.67 -8.68 3.53
CA MET A 70 -3.79 -8.44 4.43
C MET A 70 -4.33 -9.74 5.04
N GLN A 71 -4.53 -10.79 4.23
CA GLN A 71 -4.96 -12.10 4.72
C GLN A 71 -3.95 -12.73 5.68
N ARG A 72 -2.65 -12.50 5.46
CA ARG A 72 -1.60 -12.98 6.37
C ARG A 72 -1.61 -12.21 7.69
N MET A 73 -1.86 -10.91 7.65
CA MET A 73 -1.87 -10.06 8.84
C MET A 73 -3.13 -10.26 9.68
N TYR A 74 -4.28 -10.34 9.02
CA TYR A 74 -5.61 -10.46 9.61
C TYR A 74 -6.18 -11.85 9.37
N ARG A 75 -5.40 -12.89 9.70
CA ARG A 75 -5.82 -14.29 9.47
C ARG A 75 -7.13 -14.64 10.19
N SER A 76 -7.41 -13.99 11.32
CA SER A 76 -8.64 -14.13 12.09
C SER A 76 -9.83 -13.35 11.51
N ASP A 77 -9.60 -12.39 10.62
CA ASP A 77 -10.64 -11.58 9.98
C ASP A 77 -10.40 -11.46 8.46
N PRO A 78 -10.73 -12.50 7.69
CA PRO A 78 -10.59 -12.48 6.24
C PRO A 78 -11.51 -11.44 5.56
N GLN A 79 -12.62 -11.07 6.20
CA GLN A 79 -13.56 -10.08 5.67
C GLN A 79 -12.96 -8.68 5.72
N LEU A 80 -12.25 -8.33 6.79
CA LEU A 80 -11.47 -7.09 6.86
C LEU A 80 -10.43 -7.01 5.75
N ALA A 81 -9.67 -8.09 5.53
CA ALA A 81 -8.69 -8.15 4.45
C ALA A 81 -9.33 -7.89 3.08
N GLN A 82 -10.49 -8.49 2.81
CA GLN A 82 -11.22 -8.29 1.56
C GLN A 82 -11.80 -6.86 1.44
N ARG A 83 -12.41 -6.32 2.50
CA ARG A 83 -12.97 -4.97 2.53
C ARG A 83 -11.91 -3.90 2.28
N VAL A 84 -10.76 -4.00 2.96
CA VAL A 84 -9.65 -3.06 2.78
C VAL A 84 -9.09 -3.16 1.37
N THR A 85 -8.86 -4.38 0.86
CA THR A 85 -8.37 -4.56 -0.51
C THR A 85 -9.34 -3.95 -1.52
N ARG A 86 -10.65 -4.17 -1.37
CA ARG A 86 -11.69 -3.57 -2.23
C ARG A 86 -11.70 -2.04 -2.15
N ARG A 87 -11.55 -1.47 -0.95
CA ARG A 87 -11.47 -0.01 -0.76
C ARG A 87 -10.27 0.59 -1.48
N LEU A 88 -9.12 -0.09 -1.48
CA LEU A 88 -7.90 0.40 -2.10
C LEU A 88 -7.80 0.09 -3.60
N ALA A 89 -8.59 -0.87 -4.10
CA ALA A 89 -8.51 -1.35 -5.48
C ALA A 89 -8.67 -0.28 -6.56
N PRO A 90 -9.68 0.62 -6.51
CA PRO A 90 -9.85 1.66 -7.53
C PRO A 90 -8.61 2.53 -7.68
N ARG A 91 -7.97 2.86 -6.55
CA ARG A 91 -6.77 3.72 -6.49
C ARG A 91 -5.57 3.08 -7.19
N VAL A 92 -5.30 1.81 -6.89
CA VAL A 92 -4.17 1.06 -7.48
C VAL A 92 -4.41 0.77 -8.96
N LEU A 93 -5.65 0.46 -9.35
CA LEU A 93 -6.00 0.21 -10.76
C LEU A 93 -5.90 1.47 -11.62
N ALA A 94 -6.29 2.62 -11.07
CA ALA A 94 -6.16 3.93 -11.70
C ALA A 94 -4.71 4.47 -11.68
N ALA A 95 -3.79 3.83 -10.96
CA ALA A 95 -2.41 4.29 -10.77
C ALA A 95 -2.33 5.75 -10.28
N ARG A 96 -3.29 6.16 -9.44
CA ARG A 96 -3.43 7.54 -8.97
C ARG A 96 -3.28 7.60 -7.45
N PRO A 97 -2.15 8.07 -6.90
CA PRO A 97 -2.05 8.33 -5.45
C PRO A 97 -2.98 9.48 -5.05
N VAL A 98 -3.38 9.54 -3.77
CA VAL A 98 -4.27 10.58 -3.21
C VAL A 98 -3.59 11.95 -3.25
N GLN A 99 -2.25 12.01 -3.25
CA GLN A 99 -1.50 13.24 -3.43
C GLN A 99 -0.38 13.06 -4.46
N SER A 100 -0.49 13.81 -5.56
CA SER A 100 0.64 14.29 -6.35
C SER A 100 0.39 15.75 -6.73
N ASP A 101 -0.02 16.56 -5.75
CA ASP A 101 0.19 18.00 -5.77
C ASP A 101 0.96 18.32 -4.48
N GLY A 102 2.25 18.65 -4.58
CA GLY A 102 2.97 19.24 -3.44
C GLY A 102 4.22 18.54 -2.89
N VAL A 103 4.98 17.78 -3.68
CA VAL A 103 6.44 17.66 -3.40
C VAL A 103 7.22 18.08 -4.63
N SER A 104 7.02 19.33 -5.04
CA SER A 104 7.92 20.10 -5.91
C SER A 104 8.62 21.19 -5.09
N CYS A 105 9.15 20.86 -3.92
CA CYS A 105 9.76 21.85 -3.00
C CYS A 105 11.27 21.66 -2.80
N LEU A 106 11.93 20.76 -3.55
CA LEU A 106 13.37 20.46 -3.33
C LEU A 106 14.20 20.52 -4.61
N LYS A 107 13.84 21.41 -5.56
CA LYS A 107 14.65 21.67 -6.76
C LYS A 107 14.88 23.15 -7.09
N ALA A 108 14.78 24.04 -6.10
CA ALA A 108 15.19 25.43 -6.26
C ALA A 108 15.87 25.94 -4.99
N ALA A 109 17.12 25.50 -4.79
CA ALA A 109 18.11 26.22 -4.01
C ALA A 109 19.44 26.04 -4.74
N ILE A 110 19.59 26.82 -5.82
CA ILE A 110 20.89 27.31 -6.29
C ILE A 110 21.14 28.59 -5.51
#